data_AF-A0ABD1YLA0-F1
#
_entry.id   AF-A0ABD1YLA0-F1
#
_cell.length_a   1.000
_cell.length_b   1.000
_cell.length_c   1.000
_cell.angle_alpha   90.00
_cell.angle_beta   90.00
_cell.angle_gamma   90.00
#
_symmetry.space_group_name_H-M   'P 1'
#
loop_
_entity.id
_entity.type
_entity.pdbx_description
1 polymer ?
#
loop_
_entity_poly.entity_id
_entity_poly.type
_entity_poly.pdbx_seq_one_letter_code
_entity_poly.pdbx_strand_id
1 'polypeptide(L)'
;MVGQRSARKAAGVILQMIKDGKIARRAVLLAGQPGTGKTGIAMGMVKALGEEAPFAMMAGSEIISLEMSKTEALTQAFRKAIGVRIKEETKIIEGEVVEVSIDKPASSGAASMTGKLTLKTTEMETVNDLGSKMIENLNKEKIQSGDIVMIDKASGKITKLGRSFTRSCDYDAMGPQTKFV
;
A
#
# COMPACT_ATOMS: atom_id res chain seq x y z
N MET A 1 28.85 3.77 4.70
CA MET A 1 29.95 3.47 3.76
C MET A 1 31.21 4.19 4.21
N VAL A 2 32.34 3.48 4.30
CA VAL A 2 33.63 4.02 4.74
C VAL A 2 34.63 3.88 3.57
N GLY A 3 35.49 4.89 3.36
CA GLY A 3 36.44 4.89 2.24
C GLY A 3 35.82 5.22 0.87
N GLN A 4 36.54 4.90 -0.22
CA GLN A 4 36.14 5.11 -1.62
C GLN A 4 35.63 6.54 -1.93
N ARG A 5 36.38 7.57 -1.48
CA ARG A 5 35.94 8.98 -1.55
C ARG A 5 35.64 9.44 -2.98
N SER A 6 36.52 9.12 -3.93
CA SER A 6 36.35 9.49 -5.34
C SER A 6 35.12 8.82 -5.96
N ALA A 7 34.98 7.50 -5.81
CA ALA A 7 33.85 6.75 -6.34
C ALA A 7 32.52 7.18 -5.72
N ARG A 8 32.48 7.46 -4.41
CA ARG A 8 31.28 7.99 -3.73
C ARG A 8 30.91 9.38 -4.21
N LYS A 9 31.90 10.25 -4.44
CA LYS A 9 31.66 11.60 -4.98
C LYS A 9 31.07 11.50 -6.40
N ALA A 10 31.62 10.65 -7.26
CA ALA A 10 31.09 10.41 -8.60
C ALA A 10 29.67 9.81 -8.56
N ALA A 11 29.43 8.81 -7.72
CA ALA A 11 28.11 8.23 -7.50
C ALA A 11 27.08 9.27 -7.02
N GLY A 12 27.47 10.21 -6.15
CA GLY A 12 26.63 11.31 -5.70
C GLY A 12 26.24 12.27 -6.81
N VAL A 13 27.17 12.59 -7.73
CA VAL A 13 26.85 13.42 -8.91
C VAL A 13 25.85 12.71 -9.82
N ILE A 14 26.04 11.41 -10.07
CA ILE A 14 25.11 10.61 -10.87
C ILE A 14 23.74 10.55 -10.20
N LEU A 15 23.69 10.33 -8.89
CA LEU A 15 22.45 10.32 -8.11
C LEU A 15 21.68 11.64 -8.27
N GLN A 16 22.38 12.77 -8.19
CA GLN A 16 21.76 14.08 -8.37
C GLN A 16 21.22 14.26 -9.79
N MET A 17 21.98 13.83 -10.80
CA MET A 17 21.54 13.87 -12.20
C MET A 17 20.30 13.01 -12.47
N ILE A 18 20.17 11.86 -11.78
CA ILE A 18 18.98 11.00 -11.86
C ILE A 18 17.78 11.72 -11.22
N LYS A 19 17.95 12.30 -10.03
CA LYS A 19 16.88 13.05 -9.33
C LYS A 19 16.40 14.26 -10.13
N ASP A 20 17.32 14.96 -10.78
CA ASP A 20 17.03 16.10 -11.65
C ASP A 20 16.36 15.69 -12.98
N GLY A 21 16.31 14.40 -13.33
CA GLY A 21 15.77 13.91 -14.60
C GLY A 21 16.57 14.33 -15.84
N LYS A 22 17.75 14.92 -15.67
CA LYS A 22 18.60 15.46 -16.75
C LYS A 22 19.33 14.37 -17.56
N ILE A 23 19.28 13.12 -17.11
CA ILE A 23 19.91 11.99 -17.78
C ILE A 23 18.87 10.91 -18.06
N ALA A 24 18.75 10.55 -19.34
CA ALA A 24 18.07 9.35 -19.80
C ALA A 24 19.01 8.56 -20.71
N ARG A 25 18.85 7.22 -20.74
CA ARG A 25 19.56 6.30 -21.66
C ARG A 25 21.09 6.37 -21.59
N ARG A 26 21.66 6.49 -20.38
CA ARG A 26 23.11 6.41 -20.15
C ARG A 26 23.46 5.16 -19.37
N ALA A 27 24.60 4.57 -19.69
CA ALA A 27 25.19 3.48 -18.94
C ALA A 27 26.32 4.00 -18.05
N VAL A 28 26.42 3.47 -16.83
CA VAL A 28 27.51 3.74 -15.90
C VAL A 28 28.17 2.41 -15.58
N LEU A 29 29.48 2.34 -15.75
CA LEU A 29 30.27 1.15 -15.43
C LEU A 29 31.08 1.39 -14.15
N LEU A 30 30.88 0.53 -13.14
CA LEU A 30 31.71 0.50 -11.93
C LEU A 30 32.79 -0.57 -12.08
N ALA A 31 34.03 -0.16 -12.32
CA ALA A 31 35.18 -1.06 -12.48
C ALA A 31 36.14 -1.00 -11.28
N GLY A 32 36.89 -2.08 -11.03
CA GLY A 32 37.93 -2.15 -9.99
C GLY A 32 38.26 -3.59 -9.59
N GLN A 33 39.19 -3.78 -8.65
CA GLN A 33 39.57 -5.11 -8.13
C GLN A 33 38.43 -5.78 -7.32
N PRO A 34 38.40 -7.11 -7.18
CA PRO A 34 37.48 -7.80 -6.27
C PRO A 34 37.56 -7.22 -4.84
N GLY A 35 36.45 -7.19 -4.09
CA GLY A 35 36.43 -6.67 -2.71
C GLY A 35 36.42 -5.13 -2.56
N THR A 36 36.54 -4.36 -3.64
CA THR A 36 36.57 -2.87 -3.58
C THR A 36 35.22 -2.18 -3.35
N GLY A 37 34.13 -2.93 -3.12
CA GLY A 37 32.84 -2.39 -2.74
C GLY A 37 31.96 -1.86 -3.88
N LYS A 38 32.19 -2.27 -5.13
CA LYS A 38 31.36 -1.89 -6.30
C LYS A 38 29.86 -2.10 -6.09
N THR A 39 29.47 -3.31 -5.70
CA THR A 39 28.07 -3.65 -5.39
C THR A 39 27.54 -2.84 -4.21
N GLY A 40 28.38 -2.54 -3.22
CA GLY A 40 28.03 -1.71 -2.07
C GLY A 40 27.75 -0.25 -2.46
N ILE A 41 28.50 0.31 -3.41
CA ILE A 41 28.24 1.65 -3.97
C ILE A 41 26.91 1.66 -4.72
N ALA A 42 26.66 0.66 -5.57
CA ALA A 42 25.40 0.56 -6.32
C ALA A 42 24.20 0.46 -5.36
N MET A 43 24.27 -0.41 -4.34
CA MET A 43 23.21 -0.53 -3.33
C MET A 43 23.02 0.76 -2.52
N GLY A 44 24.12 1.47 -2.23
CA GLY A 44 24.08 2.77 -1.56
C GLY A 44 23.36 3.84 -2.38
N MET A 45 23.55 3.85 -3.71
CA MET A 45 22.83 4.75 -4.61
C MET A 45 21.32 4.46 -4.61
N VAL A 46 20.93 3.17 -4.67
CA VAL A 46 19.51 2.76 -4.66
C VAL A 46 18.83 3.22 -3.37
N LYS A 47 19.44 2.95 -2.21
CA LYS A 47 18.91 3.41 -0.92
C LYS A 47 18.78 4.94 -0.85
N ALA A 48 19.68 5.68 -1.51
CA ALA A 48 19.66 7.13 -1.53
C ALA A 48 18.67 7.75 -2.54
N LEU A 49 18.18 6.98 -3.52
CA LEU A 49 17.08 7.37 -4.40
C LEU A 49 15.73 7.36 -3.68
N GLY A 50 15.60 6.54 -2.64
CA GLY A 50 14.37 6.37 -1.84
C GLY A 50 13.61 5.10 -2.22
N GLU A 51 12.71 4.67 -1.34
CA GLU A 51 11.92 3.44 -1.52
C GLU A 51 10.95 3.52 -2.71
N GLU A 52 10.59 4.73 -3.12
CA GLU A 52 9.68 4.95 -4.25
C GLU A 52 10.36 4.86 -5.62
N ALA A 53 11.69 4.78 -5.68
CA ALA A 53 12.41 4.70 -6.94
C ALA A 53 12.49 3.23 -7.43
N PRO A 54 11.96 2.91 -8.62
CA PRO A 54 12.01 1.56 -9.18
C PRO A 54 13.47 1.18 -9.46
N PHE A 55 13.91 0.03 -8.94
CA PHE A 55 15.24 -0.50 -9.17
C PHE A 55 15.18 -1.99 -9.46
N ALA A 56 15.80 -2.42 -10.56
CA ALA A 56 15.92 -3.82 -10.93
C ALA A 56 17.38 -4.26 -10.85
N MET A 57 17.69 -5.17 -9.92
CA MET A 57 18.96 -5.89 -9.91
C MET A 57 18.83 -7.13 -10.80
N MET A 58 19.82 -7.37 -11.65
CA MET A 58 19.87 -8.55 -12.50
C MET A 58 21.31 -9.07 -12.56
N ALA A 59 21.46 -10.38 -12.42
CA ALA A 59 22.74 -11.04 -12.67
C ALA A 59 22.85 -11.42 -14.15
N GLY A 60 24.06 -11.34 -14.72
CA GLY A 60 24.27 -11.66 -16.14
C GLY A 60 23.90 -13.11 -16.50
N SER A 61 24.00 -14.04 -15.54
CA SER A 61 23.58 -15.43 -15.68
C SER A 61 22.07 -15.60 -15.81
N GLU A 62 21.26 -14.68 -15.26
CA GLU A 62 19.79 -14.73 -15.33
C GLU A 62 19.26 -14.42 -16.75
N ILE A 63 20.08 -13.78 -17.59
CA ILE A 63 19.70 -13.45 -18.98
C ILE A 63 19.69 -14.71 -19.86
N ILE A 64 20.44 -15.74 -19.47
CA ILE A 64 20.55 -16.99 -20.24
C ILE A 64 19.54 -17.98 -19.65
N SER A 65 18.33 -18.01 -20.24
CA SER A 65 17.26 -18.94 -19.87
C SER A 65 16.87 -19.83 -21.06
N LEU A 66 16.32 -21.00 -20.76
CA LEU A 66 15.67 -21.87 -21.74
C LEU A 66 14.19 -21.48 -21.96
N GLU A 67 13.57 -20.80 -21.00
CA GLU A 67 12.14 -20.43 -21.05
C GLU A 67 11.86 -19.21 -21.92
N MET A 68 12.84 -18.31 -22.06
CA MET A 68 12.67 -17.05 -22.78
C MET A 68 13.94 -16.61 -23.51
N SER A 69 13.77 -15.79 -24.54
CA SER A 69 14.90 -15.27 -25.32
C SER A 69 15.72 -14.24 -24.52
N LYS A 70 17.03 -14.14 -24.83
CA LYS A 70 17.94 -13.17 -24.18
C LYS A 70 17.45 -11.72 -24.33
N THR A 71 16.87 -11.39 -25.48
CA THR A 71 16.31 -10.06 -25.79
C THR A 71 15.07 -9.78 -24.97
N GLU A 72 14.22 -10.78 -24.75
CA GLU A 72 13.04 -10.66 -23.91
C GLU A 72 13.39 -10.49 -22.44
N ALA A 73 14.35 -11.27 -21.92
CA ALA A 73 14.86 -11.14 -20.56
C ALA A 73 15.38 -9.72 -20.29
N LEU A 74 16.18 -9.15 -21.21
CA LEU A 74 16.64 -7.77 -21.13
C LEU A 74 15.50 -6.75 -21.23
N THR A 75 14.53 -6.97 -22.12
CA THR A 75 13.38 -6.08 -22.29
C THR A 75 12.54 -6.03 -21.01
N GLN A 76 12.32 -7.17 -20.37
CA GLN A 76 11.63 -7.25 -19.08
C GLN A 76 12.43 -6.54 -17.97
N ALA A 77 13.76 -6.70 -17.95
CA ALA A 77 14.63 -5.99 -17.01
C ALA A 77 14.47 -4.47 -17.10
N PHE A 78 14.52 -3.93 -18.33
CA PHE A 78 14.33 -2.50 -18.57
C PHE A 78 12.94 -2.02 -18.19
N ARG A 79 11.89 -2.80 -18.47
CA ARG A 79 10.51 -2.45 -18.08
C ARG A 79 10.33 -2.44 -16.56
N LYS A 80 10.90 -3.41 -15.83
CA LYS A 80 10.86 -3.46 -14.36
C LYS A 80 11.56 -2.26 -13.71
N ALA A 81 12.58 -1.71 -14.36
CA ALA A 81 13.31 -0.53 -13.88
C ALA A 81 12.60 0.81 -14.16
N ILE A 82 11.48 0.81 -14.89
CA ILE A 82 10.71 2.02 -15.21
C ILE A 82 9.38 1.98 -14.44
N GLY A 83 9.20 2.93 -13.53
CA GLY A 83 8.01 3.07 -12.72
C GLY A 83 7.14 4.23 -13.21
N VAL A 84 5.83 4.00 -13.24
CA VAL A 84 4.83 5.03 -13.52
C VAL A 84 4.09 5.33 -12.22
N ARG A 85 4.15 6.58 -11.76
CA ARG A 85 3.41 7.03 -10.57
C ARG A 85 2.08 7.62 -11.02
N ILE A 86 0.99 6.96 -10.65
CA ILE A 86 -0.37 7.44 -10.86
C ILE A 86 -0.89 7.92 -9.51
N LYS A 87 -1.33 9.17 -9.43
CA LYS A 87 -2.01 9.70 -8.26
C LYS A 87 -3.51 9.61 -8.50
N GLU A 88 -4.22 9.02 -7.56
CA GLU A 88 -5.67 8.90 -7.58
C GLU A 88 -6.22 9.48 -6.28
N GLU A 89 -7.32 10.21 -6.37
CA GLU A 89 -8.02 10.76 -5.22
C GLU A 89 -9.23 9.89 -4.89
N THR A 90 -9.20 9.24 -3.73
CA THR A 90 -10.33 8.44 -3.23
C THR A 90 -10.97 9.12 -2.03
N LYS A 91 -12.31 9.06 -1.95
CA LYS A 91 -13.06 9.61 -0.82
C LYS A 91 -13.25 8.53 0.22
N ILE A 92 -12.67 8.75 1.39
CA ILE A 92 -12.72 7.83 2.52
C ILE A 92 -13.61 8.44 3.60
N ILE A 93 -14.44 7.62 4.25
CA ILE A 93 -15.20 7.97 5.46
C ILE A 93 -14.56 7.22 6.62
N GLU A 94 -14.24 7.94 7.68
CA GLU A 94 -13.77 7.36 8.94
C GLU A 94 -14.70 7.78 10.07
N GLY A 95 -15.00 6.84 10.97
CA GLY A 95 -15.84 7.13 12.13
C GLY A 95 -16.03 5.93 13.03
N GLU A 96 -16.47 6.21 14.25
CA GLU A 96 -16.96 5.21 15.19
C GLU A 96 -18.37 4.79 14.80
N VAL A 97 -18.61 3.48 14.78
CA VAL A 97 -19.94 2.92 14.55
C VAL A 97 -20.77 3.05 15.83
N VAL A 98 -21.77 3.93 15.82
CA VAL A 98 -22.70 4.07 16.96
C VAL A 98 -23.73 2.96 16.94
N GLU A 99 -24.34 2.73 15.78
CA GLU A 99 -25.42 1.76 15.61
C GLU A 99 -25.42 1.20 14.18
N VAL A 100 -25.75 -0.09 14.08
CA VAL A 100 -25.95 -0.79 12.80
C VAL A 100 -27.35 -1.42 12.85
N SER A 101 -28.25 -0.94 12.01
CA SER A 101 -29.56 -1.55 11.80
C SER A 101 -29.58 -2.23 10.44
N ILE A 102 -29.96 -3.51 10.38
CA ILE A 102 -30.06 -4.27 9.13
C ILE A 102 -31.48 -4.84 9.05
N ASP A 103 -32.25 -4.34 8.08
CA ASP A 103 -33.58 -4.84 7.78
C ASP A 103 -33.45 -6.07 6.89
N LYS A 104 -33.62 -7.25 7.50
CA LYS A 104 -33.68 -8.52 6.77
C LYS A 104 -35.14 -8.82 6.43
N PRO A 105 -35.55 -8.79 5.16
CA PRO A 105 -36.92 -9.18 4.80
C PRO A 105 -37.14 -10.66 5.12
N ALA A 106 -38.25 -10.96 5.80
CA ALA A 106 -38.58 -12.30 6.28
C ALA A 106 -39.03 -13.28 5.17
N SER A 107 -39.25 -12.78 3.94
CA SER A 107 -39.72 -13.56 2.79
C SER A 107 -38.66 -13.65 1.71
N SER A 108 -38.41 -14.86 1.23
CA SER A 108 -37.43 -15.25 0.20
C SER A 108 -37.74 -14.73 -1.22
N GLY A 109 -38.64 -13.74 -1.36
CA GLY A 109 -39.03 -13.13 -2.63
C GLY A 109 -38.88 -11.61 -2.63
N ALA A 110 -37.81 -11.14 -3.26
CA ALA A 110 -37.71 -9.84 -3.95
C ALA A 110 -37.38 -8.53 -3.18
N ALA A 111 -37.09 -8.53 -1.87
CA ALA A 111 -36.55 -7.33 -1.23
C ALA A 111 -35.02 -7.45 -1.01
N SER A 112 -34.26 -6.52 -1.59
CA SER A 112 -32.83 -6.39 -1.29
C SER A 112 -32.64 -6.02 0.17
N MET A 113 -31.69 -6.67 0.87
CA MET A 113 -31.32 -6.26 2.23
C MET A 113 -30.94 -4.78 2.25
N THR A 114 -31.63 -4.01 3.08
CA THR A 114 -31.33 -2.60 3.36
C THR A 114 -30.92 -2.46 4.81
N GLY A 115 -30.16 -1.42 5.12
CA GLY A 115 -29.72 -1.15 6.48
C GLY A 115 -29.42 0.32 6.69
N LYS A 116 -29.24 0.71 7.95
CA LYS A 116 -28.80 2.04 8.35
C LYS A 116 -27.56 1.92 9.20
N LEU A 117 -26.58 2.75 8.90
CA LEU A 117 -25.33 2.86 9.64
C LEU A 117 -25.20 4.25 10.20
N THR A 118 -25.09 4.34 11.52
CA THR A 118 -24.82 5.61 12.20
C THR A 118 -23.34 5.67 12.54
N LEU A 119 -22.62 6.58 11.89
CA LEU A 119 -21.20 6.86 12.12
C LEU A 119 -21.05 8.17 12.86
N LYS A 120 -20.20 8.18 13.88
CA LYS A 120 -19.89 9.35 14.69
C LYS A 120 -18.40 9.65 14.69
N THR A 121 -18.10 10.92 14.54
CA THR A 121 -16.79 11.52 14.75
C THR A 121 -16.87 12.49 15.93
N THR A 122 -15.77 13.12 16.29
CA THR A 122 -15.76 14.14 17.35
C THR A 122 -16.64 15.35 17.04
N GLU A 123 -16.82 15.68 15.75
CA GLU A 123 -17.52 16.89 15.30
C GLU A 123 -18.87 16.62 14.65
N MET A 124 -19.03 15.45 14.01
CA MET A 124 -20.20 15.14 13.18
C MET A 124 -20.74 13.75 13.48
N GLU A 125 -22.06 13.63 13.50
CA GLU A 125 -22.80 12.37 13.51
C GLU A 125 -23.57 12.25 12.20
N THR A 126 -23.43 11.11 11.51
CA THR A 126 -24.02 10.87 10.19
C THR A 126 -24.77 9.56 10.18
N VAL A 127 -25.98 9.57 9.61
CA VAL A 127 -26.77 8.37 9.36
C VAL A 127 -26.73 8.10 7.87
N ASN A 128 -26.19 6.96 7.47
CA ASN A 128 -26.07 6.55 6.08
C ASN A 128 -26.91 5.30 5.82
N ASP A 129 -27.72 5.33 4.77
CA ASP A 129 -28.43 4.14 4.30
C ASP A 129 -27.45 3.22 3.55
N LEU A 130 -27.51 1.92 3.86
CA LEU A 130 -26.64 0.88 3.34
C LEU A 130 -27.39 0.04 2.30
N GLY A 131 -26.73 -0.21 1.16
CA GLY A 131 -27.16 -1.21 0.19
C GLY A 131 -26.73 -2.63 0.57
N SER A 132 -27.31 -3.63 -0.10
CA SER A 132 -27.05 -5.06 0.14
C SER A 132 -25.58 -5.45 0.14
N LYS A 133 -24.80 -4.98 -0.85
CA LYS A 133 -23.35 -5.23 -0.95
C LYS A 133 -22.56 -4.70 0.25
N MET A 134 -22.97 -3.56 0.78
CA MET A 134 -22.30 -2.93 1.93
C MET A 134 -22.59 -3.72 3.21
N ILE A 135 -23.82 -4.22 3.35
CA ILE A 135 -24.25 -5.07 4.46
C ILE A 135 -23.50 -6.41 4.46
N GLU A 136 -23.29 -7.01 3.29
CA GLU A 136 -22.45 -8.20 3.16
C GLU A 136 -21.01 -7.94 3.62
N ASN A 137 -20.41 -6.82 3.22
CA ASN A 137 -19.06 -6.43 3.65
C ASN A 137 -18.98 -6.17 5.16
N LEU A 138 -20.00 -5.53 5.76
CA LEU A 138 -20.10 -5.33 7.21
C LEU A 138 -20.17 -6.66 7.97
N ASN A 139 -20.98 -7.60 7.48
CA ASN A 139 -21.10 -8.94 8.07
C ASN A 139 -19.81 -9.75 7.91
N LYS A 140 -19.12 -9.61 6.78
CA LYS A 140 -17.85 -10.28 6.50
C LYS A 140 -16.74 -9.83 7.46
N GLU A 141 -16.63 -8.53 7.69
CA GLU A 141 -15.67 -7.93 8.63
C GLU A 141 -16.15 -7.98 10.09
N LYS A 142 -17.35 -8.53 10.34
CA LYS A 142 -17.98 -8.66 11.68
C LYS A 142 -17.96 -7.34 12.46
N ILE A 143 -18.37 -6.27 11.79
CA ILE A 143 -18.39 -4.94 12.37
C ILE A 143 -19.52 -4.83 13.38
N GLN A 144 -19.20 -4.32 14.57
CA GLN A 144 -20.12 -4.13 15.67
C GLN A 144 -20.17 -2.65 16.08
N SER A 145 -21.17 -2.30 16.88
CA SER A 145 -21.20 -1.01 17.56
C SER A 145 -19.95 -0.82 18.44
N GLY A 146 -19.39 0.38 18.39
CA GLY A 146 -18.14 0.76 19.05
C GLY A 146 -16.88 0.47 18.23
N ASP A 147 -16.97 -0.13 17.04
CA ASP A 147 -15.81 -0.29 16.16
C ASP A 147 -15.49 1.01 15.41
N ILE A 148 -14.20 1.27 15.20
CA ILE A 148 -13.72 2.37 14.36
C ILE A 148 -13.45 1.79 12.98
N VAL A 149 -14.15 2.31 11.98
CA VAL A 149 -14.13 1.78 10.61
C VAL A 149 -13.69 2.85 9.62
N MET A 150 -12.98 2.38 8.59
CA MET A 150 -12.63 3.16 7.41
C MET A 150 -13.39 2.57 6.22
N ILE A 151 -14.19 3.40 5.56
CA ILE A 151 -15.00 3.04 4.40
C ILE A 151 -14.49 3.83 3.20
N ASP A 152 -14.04 3.12 2.17
CA ASP A 152 -13.78 3.74 0.88
C ASP A 152 -15.09 3.84 0.08
N LYS A 153 -15.52 5.07 -0.25
CA LYS A 153 -16.77 5.32 -0.98
C LYS A 153 -16.72 4.76 -2.41
N ALA A 154 -15.55 4.69 -3.03
CA ALA A 154 -15.42 4.27 -4.42
C ALA A 154 -15.47 2.74 -4.53
N SER A 155 -14.71 2.03 -3.68
CA SER A 155 -14.66 0.56 -3.72
C SER A 155 -15.71 -0.13 -2.86
N GLY A 156 -16.30 0.57 -1.88
CA GLY A 156 -17.20 -0.03 -0.87
C GLY A 156 -16.46 -0.98 0.08
N LYS A 157 -15.12 -0.95 0.08
CA LYS A 157 -14.30 -1.74 1.00
C LYS A 157 -14.36 -1.12 2.39
N ILE A 158 -14.60 -1.96 3.38
CA ILE A 158 -14.65 -1.57 4.78
C ILE A 158 -13.45 -2.19 5.48
N THR A 159 -12.74 -1.38 6.27
CA THR A 159 -11.57 -1.82 7.05
C THR A 159 -11.79 -1.46 8.50
N LYS A 160 -11.71 -2.44 9.40
CA LYS A 160 -11.76 -2.21 10.85
C LYS A 160 -10.39 -1.72 11.34
N LEU A 161 -10.32 -0.47 11.78
CA LEU A 161 -9.07 0.14 12.29
C LEU A 161 -8.81 -0.24 13.76
N GLY A 162 -9.88 -0.38 14.54
CA GLY A 162 -9.81 -0.67 15.96
C GLY A 162 -11.17 -0.61 16.63
N ARG A 163 -11.16 -0.51 17.95
CA ARG A 163 -12.36 -0.32 18.78
C ARG A 163 -12.22 0.95 19.61
N SER A 164 -13.32 1.68 19.77
CA SER A 164 -13.39 2.88 20.60
C SER A 164 -13.12 2.57 22.07
N PHE A 165 -12.44 3.50 22.74
CA PHE A 165 -12.14 3.40 24.18
C PHE A 165 -13.38 3.59 25.05
N THR A 166 -14.34 4.40 24.62
CA THR A 166 -15.57 4.72 25.36
C THR A 166 -16.54 3.55 25.49
N ARG A 167 -16.51 2.59 24.55
CA ARG A 167 -17.39 1.41 24.54
C ARG A 167 -16.65 0.09 24.80
N SER A 168 -15.42 0.16 25.31
CA SER A 168 -14.66 -1.06 25.66
C SER A 168 -15.27 -1.83 26.82
N CYS A 169 -16.05 -1.17 27.69
CA CYS A 169 -16.65 -1.78 28.89
C CYS A 169 -17.93 -2.59 28.61
N ASP A 170 -18.61 -2.39 27.49
CA ASP A 170 -19.88 -3.07 27.17
C ASP A 170 -19.68 -4.50 26.66
N TYR A 171 -18.44 -4.93 26.45
CA TYR A 171 -18.11 -6.25 25.89
C TYR A 171 -17.16 -7.04 26.78
N ASP A 172 -17.68 -8.15 27.33
CA ASP A 172 -17.02 -9.03 28.30
C ASP A 172 -16.01 -10.01 27.65
N ALA A 173 -16.11 -10.24 26.34
CA ALA A 173 -15.25 -11.20 25.61
C ALA A 173 -14.25 -10.50 24.68
N MET A 174 -13.16 -9.96 25.25
CA MET A 174 -12.08 -9.32 24.49
C MET A 174 -10.84 -10.21 24.42
N GLY A 175 -10.36 -10.49 23.21
CA GLY A 175 -9.09 -11.19 23.00
C GLY A 175 -7.87 -10.27 23.22
N PRO A 176 -6.69 -10.82 23.57
CA PRO A 176 -5.48 -10.03 23.87
C PRO A 176 -4.91 -9.24 22.67
N GLN A 177 -5.48 -9.38 21.48
CA GLN A 177 -5.08 -8.64 20.26
C GLN A 177 -6.03 -7.49 19.88
N THR A 178 -6.94 -7.09 20.77
CA THR A 178 -7.85 -5.98 20.50
C THR A 178 -7.08 -4.64 20.55
N LYS A 179 -7.01 -3.97 19.40
CA LYS A 179 -6.37 -2.67 19.26
C LYS A 179 -7.39 -1.56 19.55
N PHE A 180 -7.22 -0.88 20.67
CA PHE A 180 -8.01 0.30 21.03
C PHE A 180 -7.39 1.53 20.38
N VAL A 181 -8.26 2.39 19.83
CA VAL A 181 -7.90 3.65 19.17
C VAL A 181 -8.77 4.75 19.74
#